data_AF-A0A158P8U8-F1
#
_entry.id   AF-A0A158P8U8-F1
#
_cell.length_a   1.000
_cell.length_b   1.000
_cell.length_c   1.000
_cell.angle_alpha   90.00
_cell.angle_beta   90.00
_cell.angle_gamma   90.00
#
_symmetry.space_group_name_H-M   'P 1'
#
loop_
_entity.id
_entity.type
_entity.pdbx_description
1 polymer ?
#
loop_
_entity_poly.entity_id
_entity_poly.type
_entity_poly.pdbx_seq_one_letter_code
_entity_poly.pdbx_strand_id
1 'polypeptide(L)'
;MAELAHVIPAVDMINATSRLQLEAAEVLFDQYLLGFVPSFSKDERDAVLAANDANGQAARTIVNLITNVAKDQNVRYVLTLLDDMLQEDKSRVEIFHNAAKRQRRTVWSWFLGILQRQDNFIVNQMSSIIAKLACFGTTLMEGSELKYYFSFLKDQLKSATANEYMNTTARCLQMMLRIDPYRHAFMEAEGIQSIVAALNGKTNFQLQYQLVFALWCLTFNPNIARHAPALGVIQALGDILSESSKEKVIRIIMATFSNILKKVDEREIKKEAALQMVQCKTLKTLELMDAKKYDDAELEEDIEFLSEQLHLSVQDLSSFDEYCSEVRSGRLQWSPVHKSDKFWRENAPRFNEKNFELIKILIRLLETSQDPLILCVAAHDVGEYVRHYPRGKTVIEQYQGKQAVMRLLTAEDPNVRYHALLAVQKLMVHNWEYLGKQLDAETPETVAVK
;
A
#
# COMPACT_ATOMS: atom_id res chain seq x y z
N MET A 1 2.07 -23.90 -34.92
CA MET A 1 3.16 -23.70 -33.94
C MET A 1 4.07 -22.59 -34.41
N ALA A 2 3.72 -21.36 -34.09
CA ALA A 2 4.59 -20.19 -34.11
C ALA A 2 4.11 -19.33 -32.95
N GLU A 3 4.95 -19.23 -31.92
CA GLU A 3 4.69 -18.47 -30.70
C GLU A 3 4.48 -17.00 -31.04
N LEU A 4 3.29 -16.49 -30.72
CA LEU A 4 3.06 -15.07 -30.56
C LEU A 4 3.74 -14.66 -29.25
N ALA A 5 5.03 -14.38 -29.32
CA ALA A 5 5.74 -13.66 -28.28
C ALA A 5 5.00 -12.33 -28.07
N HIS A 6 4.32 -12.18 -26.93
CA HIS A 6 3.68 -10.94 -26.51
C HIS A 6 4.75 -9.84 -26.49
N VAL A 7 4.77 -9.02 -27.54
CA VAL A 7 5.62 -7.84 -27.62
C VAL A 7 5.14 -6.87 -26.54
N ILE A 8 5.91 -6.77 -25.46
CA ILE A 8 5.70 -5.76 -24.42
C ILE A 8 5.83 -4.39 -25.11
N PRO A 9 4.82 -3.50 -25.04
CA PRO A 9 4.89 -2.19 -25.67
C PRO A 9 6.12 -1.41 -25.20
N ALA A 10 6.80 -0.69 -26.09
CA ALA A 10 8.01 0.08 -25.76
C ALA A 10 7.80 1.07 -24.59
N VAL A 11 6.58 1.59 -24.42
CA VAL A 11 6.19 2.44 -23.27
C VAL A 11 6.19 1.66 -21.95
N ASP A 12 5.78 0.38 -21.96
CA ASP A 12 5.81 -0.48 -20.78
C ASP A 12 7.26 -0.91 -20.44
N MET A 13 8.16 -1.02 -21.44
CA MET A 13 9.59 -1.26 -21.24
C MET A 13 10.33 -0.06 -20.62
N ILE A 14 10.01 1.16 -21.06
CA ILE A 14 10.53 2.42 -20.48
C ILE A 14 10.03 2.56 -19.03
N ASN A 15 8.77 2.22 -18.77
CA ASN A 15 8.21 2.24 -17.42
C ASN A 15 8.75 1.11 -16.51
N ALA A 16 9.25 0.01 -17.07
CA ALA A 16 9.86 -1.10 -16.33
C ALA A 16 11.34 -0.84 -15.98
N THR A 17 12.02 0.00 -16.73
CA THR A 17 13.43 0.35 -16.53
C THR A 17 13.51 1.54 -15.58
N SER A 18 14.17 1.37 -14.43
CA SER A 18 14.30 2.46 -13.47
C SER A 18 15.19 3.58 -14.02
N ARG A 19 14.92 4.84 -13.63
CA ARG A 19 15.77 5.98 -14.00
C ARG A 19 17.24 5.74 -13.67
N LEU A 20 17.52 5.10 -12.53
CA LEU A 20 18.87 4.74 -12.13
C LEU A 20 19.58 3.86 -13.18
N GLN A 21 18.87 2.89 -13.75
CA GLN A 21 19.43 2.00 -14.77
C GLN A 21 19.71 2.74 -16.09
N LEU A 22 18.87 3.72 -16.46
CA LEU A 22 19.09 4.55 -17.64
C LEU A 22 20.35 5.41 -17.46
N GLU A 23 20.45 6.14 -16.34
CA GLU A 23 21.62 6.98 -16.04
C GLU A 23 22.91 6.14 -15.88
N ALA A 24 22.82 4.94 -15.31
CA ALA A 24 23.96 4.04 -15.19
C ALA A 24 24.48 3.60 -16.58
N ALA A 25 23.58 3.31 -17.52
CA ALA A 25 23.95 2.95 -18.88
C ALA A 25 24.62 4.12 -19.63
N GLU A 26 24.17 5.35 -19.42
CA GLU A 26 24.81 6.56 -19.96
C GLU A 26 26.22 6.74 -19.40
N VAL A 27 26.39 6.58 -18.09
CA VAL A 27 27.72 6.67 -17.43
C VAL A 27 28.70 5.65 -18.01
N LEU A 28 28.27 4.42 -18.28
CA LEU A 28 29.11 3.39 -18.92
C LEU A 28 29.42 3.73 -20.38
N PHE A 29 28.44 4.22 -21.13
CA PHE A 29 28.59 4.59 -22.52
C PHE A 29 29.61 5.73 -22.71
N ASP A 30 29.54 6.77 -21.88
CA ASP A 30 30.50 7.88 -21.90
C ASP A 30 31.93 7.40 -21.64
N GLN A 31 32.12 6.45 -20.72
CA GLN A 31 33.44 5.89 -20.41
C GLN A 31 33.96 4.95 -21.49
N TYR A 32 33.07 4.20 -22.14
CA TYR A 32 33.39 3.38 -23.30
C TYR A 32 33.88 4.25 -24.47
N LEU A 33 33.20 5.37 -24.75
CA LEU A 33 33.63 6.35 -25.76
C LEU A 33 35.00 6.98 -25.44
N LEU A 34 35.34 7.12 -24.16
CA LEU A 34 36.64 7.61 -23.70
C LEU A 34 37.75 6.53 -23.71
N GLY A 35 37.47 5.32 -24.16
CA GLY A 35 38.45 4.24 -24.33
C GLY A 35 38.92 3.57 -23.04
N PHE A 36 38.18 3.73 -21.93
CA PHE A 36 38.57 3.21 -20.61
C PHE A 36 38.19 1.74 -20.34
N VAL A 37 37.45 1.09 -21.25
CA VAL A 37 36.94 -0.27 -21.04
C VAL A 37 37.59 -1.27 -22.01
N PRO A 38 38.53 -2.11 -21.55
CA PRO A 38 38.82 -3.37 -22.23
C PRO A 38 37.63 -4.32 -22.01
N SER A 39 37.16 -4.98 -23.06
CA SER A 39 36.13 -6.01 -22.97
C SER A 39 36.69 -7.28 -22.32
N PHE A 40 36.93 -7.23 -21.02
CA PHE A 40 37.33 -8.40 -20.23
C PHE A 40 36.18 -9.42 -20.20
N SER A 41 36.51 -10.70 -20.27
CA SER A 41 35.61 -11.81 -19.97
C SER A 41 35.33 -11.89 -18.45
N LYS A 42 34.29 -12.63 -18.07
CA LYS A 42 33.98 -12.90 -16.66
C LYS A 42 35.17 -13.55 -15.94
N ASP A 43 35.80 -14.54 -16.58
CA ASP A 43 36.91 -15.29 -16.00
C ASP A 43 38.14 -14.40 -15.76
N GLU A 44 38.41 -13.44 -16.65
CA GLU A 44 39.48 -12.45 -16.47
C GLU A 44 39.17 -11.50 -15.30
N ARG A 45 37.91 -11.06 -15.15
CA ARG A 45 37.48 -10.26 -13.99
C ARG A 45 37.63 -11.03 -12.68
N ASP A 46 37.23 -12.29 -12.65
CA ASP A 46 37.36 -13.14 -11.48
C ASP A 46 38.83 -13.38 -11.11
N ALA A 47 39.70 -13.59 -12.11
CA ALA A 47 41.14 -13.71 -11.91
C ALA A 47 41.75 -12.42 -11.33
N VAL A 48 41.36 -11.24 -11.83
CA VAL A 48 41.82 -9.94 -11.31
C VAL A 48 41.34 -9.72 -9.88
N LEU A 49 40.08 -10.03 -9.58
CA LEU A 49 39.54 -9.93 -8.22
C LEU A 49 40.26 -10.87 -7.27
N ALA A 50 40.43 -12.14 -7.64
CA ALA A 50 41.14 -13.12 -6.83
C ALA A 50 42.61 -12.74 -6.58
N ALA A 51 43.31 -12.27 -7.61
CA ALA A 51 44.70 -11.81 -7.49
C ALA A 51 44.85 -10.60 -6.55
N ASN A 52 43.84 -9.73 -6.50
CA ASN A 52 43.86 -8.49 -5.71
C ASN A 52 43.03 -8.56 -4.42
N ASP A 53 42.43 -9.71 -4.08
CA ASP A 53 41.72 -9.91 -2.81
C ASP A 53 42.64 -10.37 -1.66
N ALA A 54 43.93 -10.57 -1.95
CA ALA A 54 44.95 -10.70 -0.92
C ALA A 54 44.85 -9.51 0.06
N ASN A 55 44.55 -9.81 1.34
CA ASN A 55 44.29 -8.81 2.39
C ASN A 55 43.12 -7.84 2.12
N GLY A 56 42.17 -8.17 1.24
CA GLY A 56 40.98 -7.37 0.94
C GLY A 56 41.34 -6.06 0.25
N GLN A 57 42.41 -6.04 -0.54
CA GLN A 57 42.88 -4.83 -1.23
C GLN A 57 41.87 -4.36 -2.29
N ALA A 58 41.27 -5.27 -3.05
CA ALA A 58 40.22 -4.97 -4.02
C ALA A 58 39.06 -4.17 -3.39
N ALA A 59 38.46 -4.69 -2.33
CA ALA A 59 37.38 -4.01 -1.59
C ALA A 59 37.82 -2.63 -1.07
N ARG A 60 39.00 -2.55 -0.44
CA ARG A 60 39.51 -1.28 0.14
C ARG A 60 39.77 -0.21 -0.93
N THR A 61 40.28 -0.60 -2.09
CA THR A 61 40.50 0.33 -3.21
C THR A 61 39.17 0.88 -3.71
N ILE A 62 38.17 0.01 -3.91
CA ILE A 62 36.82 0.43 -4.33
C ILE A 62 36.20 1.36 -3.29
N VAL A 63 36.26 1.01 -2.01
CA VAL A 63 35.75 1.87 -0.92
C VAL A 63 36.45 3.24 -0.93
N ASN A 64 37.77 3.27 -1.03
CA ASN A 64 38.53 4.53 -1.07
C ASN A 64 38.17 5.39 -2.29
N LEU A 65 37.94 4.77 -3.46
CA LEU A 65 37.52 5.47 -4.67
C LEU A 65 36.12 6.07 -4.52
N ILE A 66 35.24 5.45 -3.73
CA ILE A 66 33.89 5.96 -3.50
C ILE A 66 33.89 7.05 -2.43
N THR A 67 34.64 6.88 -1.33
CA THR A 67 34.59 7.78 -0.17
C THR A 67 35.49 9.00 -0.30
N ASN A 68 36.65 8.86 -0.95
CA ASN A 68 37.70 9.89 -0.90
C ASN A 68 37.88 10.65 -2.24
N VAL A 69 37.20 10.23 -3.31
CA VAL A 69 37.30 10.91 -4.61
C VAL A 69 36.39 12.15 -4.63
N ALA A 70 36.98 13.30 -4.95
CA ALA A 70 36.29 14.59 -4.94
C ALA A 70 35.31 14.79 -6.12
N LYS A 71 35.55 14.14 -7.26
CA LYS A 71 34.71 14.32 -8.46
C LYS A 71 33.54 13.33 -8.46
N ASP A 72 32.32 13.85 -8.42
CA ASP A 72 31.09 13.04 -8.42
C ASP A 72 31.01 12.10 -9.63
N GLN A 73 31.39 12.55 -10.84
CA GLN A 73 31.37 11.72 -12.05
C GLN A 73 32.20 10.42 -11.92
N ASN A 74 33.35 10.50 -11.26
CA ASN A 74 34.20 9.32 -11.03
C ASN A 74 33.55 8.38 -10.02
N VAL A 75 32.92 8.93 -8.99
CA VAL A 75 32.16 8.14 -8.00
C VAL A 75 30.99 7.44 -8.69
N ARG A 76 30.20 8.15 -9.52
CA ARG A 76 29.10 7.55 -10.30
C ARG A 76 29.57 6.33 -11.09
N TYR A 77 30.69 6.44 -11.81
CA TYR A 77 31.24 5.33 -12.57
C TYR A 77 31.68 4.15 -11.70
N VAL A 78 32.43 4.41 -10.62
CA VAL A 78 32.89 3.36 -9.71
C VAL A 78 31.69 2.64 -9.07
N LEU A 79 30.62 3.37 -8.77
CA LEU A 79 29.39 2.80 -8.26
C LEU A 79 28.67 1.93 -9.29
N THR A 80 28.60 2.36 -10.55
CA THR A 80 28.02 1.52 -11.62
C THR A 80 28.81 0.24 -11.81
N LEU A 81 30.14 0.31 -11.88
CA LEU A 81 31.00 -0.88 -11.98
C LEU A 81 30.82 -1.82 -10.78
N LEU A 82 30.73 -1.27 -9.57
CA LEU A 82 30.50 -2.05 -8.36
C LEU A 82 29.14 -2.76 -8.43
N ASP A 83 28.09 -2.06 -8.85
CA ASP A 83 26.76 -2.62 -8.96
C ASP A 83 26.66 -3.76 -9.98
N ASP A 84 27.28 -3.58 -11.16
CA ASP A 84 27.40 -4.60 -12.20
C ASP A 84 28.21 -5.80 -11.72
N MET A 85 29.32 -5.56 -11.02
CA MET A 85 30.16 -6.61 -10.46
C MET A 85 29.37 -7.48 -9.47
N LEU A 86 28.58 -6.87 -8.59
CA LEU A 86 27.73 -7.59 -7.62
C LEU A 86 26.51 -8.25 -8.27
N GLN A 87 26.05 -7.74 -9.42
CA GLN A 87 24.94 -8.32 -10.17
C GLN A 87 25.37 -9.54 -10.98
N GLU A 88 26.59 -9.51 -11.54
CA GLU A 88 27.18 -10.62 -12.33
C GLU A 88 27.46 -11.85 -11.46
N ASP A 89 27.93 -11.66 -10.22
CA ASP A 89 28.10 -12.73 -9.26
C ASP A 89 27.80 -12.25 -7.83
N LYS A 90 26.72 -12.78 -7.26
CA LYS A 90 26.23 -12.44 -5.92
C LYS A 90 27.22 -12.82 -4.82
N SER A 91 28.06 -13.83 -5.03
CA SER A 91 29.06 -14.27 -4.03
C SER A 91 30.14 -13.22 -3.76
N ARG A 92 30.35 -12.29 -4.70
CA ARG A 92 31.37 -11.22 -4.60
C ARG A 92 31.09 -10.22 -3.47
N VAL A 93 29.89 -10.18 -2.90
CA VAL A 93 29.62 -9.38 -1.69
C VAL A 93 30.50 -9.81 -0.50
N GLU A 94 30.90 -11.09 -0.45
CA GLU A 94 31.75 -11.63 0.63
C GLU A 94 33.15 -11.01 0.63
N ILE A 95 33.64 -10.52 -0.52
CA ILE A 95 34.91 -9.78 -0.60
C ILE A 95 34.87 -8.54 0.31
N PHE A 96 33.75 -7.83 0.31
CA PHE A 96 33.56 -6.63 1.14
C PHE A 96 33.36 -6.97 2.62
N HIS A 97 32.53 -7.97 2.91
CA HIS A 97 32.30 -8.45 4.28
C HIS A 97 33.60 -8.93 4.94
N ASN A 98 34.39 -9.75 4.24
CA ASN A 98 35.67 -10.25 4.72
C ASN A 98 36.69 -9.12 4.92
N ALA A 99 36.75 -8.16 3.99
CA ALA A 99 37.63 -7.00 4.13
C ALA A 99 37.25 -6.12 5.34
N ALA A 100 35.96 -5.90 5.59
CA ALA A 100 35.47 -5.12 6.72
C ALA A 100 35.77 -5.82 8.05
N LYS A 101 35.53 -7.13 8.11
CA LYS A 101 35.82 -7.98 9.27
C LYS A 101 37.30 -7.95 9.64
N ARG A 102 38.21 -7.95 8.66
CA ARG A 102 39.66 -7.80 8.88
C ARG A 102 40.02 -6.46 9.54
N GLN A 103 39.27 -5.39 9.27
CA GLN A 103 39.44 -4.08 9.92
C GLN A 103 38.66 -3.92 11.23
N ARG A 104 38.01 -4.99 11.73
CA ARG A 104 37.12 -4.96 12.91
C ARG A 104 35.98 -3.92 12.74
N ARG A 105 35.42 -3.82 11.54
CA ARG A 105 34.29 -2.94 11.19
C ARG A 105 33.19 -3.73 10.48
N THR A 106 32.01 -3.14 10.41
CA THR A 106 30.92 -3.60 9.53
C THR A 106 31.11 -3.01 8.13
N VAL A 107 30.65 -3.71 7.09
CA VAL A 107 30.68 -3.20 5.72
C VAL A 107 29.81 -1.94 5.56
N TRP A 108 28.74 -1.84 6.35
CA TRP A 108 27.80 -0.71 6.35
C TRP A 108 28.47 0.60 6.76
N SER A 109 29.39 0.55 7.72
CA SER A 109 30.13 1.72 8.20
C SER A 109 30.89 2.48 7.11
N TRP A 110 31.24 1.82 6.00
CA TRP A 110 31.89 2.46 4.86
C TRP A 110 30.93 3.23 3.96
N PHE A 111 29.66 2.80 3.90
CA PHE A 111 28.75 3.21 2.84
C PHE A 111 27.57 4.05 3.33
N LEU A 112 27.13 3.89 4.58
CA LEU A 112 25.95 4.61 5.09
C LEU A 112 26.10 6.14 5.04
N GLY A 113 27.32 6.67 5.23
CA GLY A 113 27.56 8.12 5.14
C GLY A 113 27.37 8.70 3.72
N ILE A 114 27.46 7.87 2.68
CA ILE A 114 27.28 8.30 1.28
C ILE A 114 25.83 8.67 1.00
N LEU A 115 24.88 8.09 1.73
CA LEU A 115 23.45 8.37 1.60
C LEU A 115 23.08 9.83 1.95
N GLN A 116 24.03 10.60 2.49
CA GLN A 116 23.88 12.02 2.83
C GLN A 116 24.44 12.97 1.75
N ARG A 117 24.99 12.45 0.64
CA ARG A 117 25.47 13.29 -0.47
C ARG A 117 24.29 13.97 -1.19
N GLN A 118 24.59 15.08 -1.86
CA GLN A 118 23.59 15.86 -2.61
C GLN A 118 23.23 15.23 -3.96
N ASP A 119 24.13 14.43 -4.53
CA ASP A 119 23.94 13.79 -5.81
C ASP A 119 22.96 12.62 -5.71
N ASN A 120 21.77 12.78 -6.28
CA ASN A 120 20.70 11.79 -6.21
C ASN A 120 21.07 10.45 -6.88
N PHE A 121 21.87 10.44 -7.95
CA PHE A 121 22.32 9.19 -8.57
C PHE A 121 23.22 8.43 -7.60
N ILE A 122 24.23 9.11 -7.03
CA ILE A 122 25.17 8.48 -6.09
C ILE A 122 24.41 7.89 -4.89
N VAL A 123 23.48 8.66 -4.32
CA VAL A 123 22.66 8.23 -3.17
C VAL A 123 21.83 6.98 -3.51
N ASN A 124 21.14 6.97 -4.65
CA ASN A 124 20.27 5.85 -5.03
C ASN A 124 21.05 4.62 -5.50
N GLN A 125 22.15 4.80 -6.24
CA GLN A 125 23.04 3.72 -6.64
C GLN A 125 23.67 3.07 -5.40
N MET A 126 24.11 3.87 -4.44
CA MET A 126 24.66 3.36 -3.19
C MET A 126 23.60 2.66 -2.34
N SER A 127 22.38 3.19 -2.27
CA SER A 127 21.27 2.49 -1.61
C SER A 127 21.04 1.09 -2.22
N SER A 128 21.05 0.96 -3.54
CA SER A 128 20.94 -0.34 -4.24
C SER A 128 22.08 -1.30 -3.85
N ILE A 129 23.32 -0.81 -3.85
CA ILE A 129 24.50 -1.60 -3.46
C ILE A 129 24.41 -2.04 -2.00
N ILE A 130 23.97 -1.17 -1.07
CA ILE A 130 23.77 -1.52 0.34
C ILE A 130 22.74 -2.65 0.47
N ALA A 131 21.61 -2.57 -0.25
CA ALA A 131 20.63 -3.66 -0.26
C ALA A 131 21.22 -4.98 -0.78
N LYS A 132 22.03 -4.95 -1.85
CA LYS A 132 22.75 -6.13 -2.38
C LYS A 132 23.70 -6.71 -1.34
N LEU A 133 24.53 -5.89 -0.71
CA LEU A 133 25.47 -6.30 0.34
C LEU A 133 24.73 -6.93 1.54
N ALA A 134 23.56 -6.40 1.90
CA ALA A 134 22.72 -6.88 3.01
C ALA A 134 21.92 -8.15 2.71
N CYS A 135 21.65 -8.44 1.44
CA CYS A 135 20.77 -9.55 1.04
C CYS A 135 21.49 -10.72 0.36
N PHE A 136 22.62 -10.49 -0.31
CA PHE A 136 23.35 -11.55 -1.02
C PHE A 136 24.42 -12.21 -0.15
N GLY A 137 24.85 -11.53 0.92
CA GLY A 137 25.87 -12.03 1.83
C GLY A 137 25.31 -12.87 2.97
N THR A 138 26.22 -13.53 3.68
CA THR A 138 25.92 -14.33 4.88
C THR A 138 25.70 -13.48 6.13
N THR A 139 26.30 -12.29 6.17
CA THR A 139 26.22 -11.37 7.32
C THR A 139 25.05 -10.41 7.14
N LEU A 140 24.05 -10.50 8.03
CA LEU A 140 22.89 -9.62 8.02
C LEU A 140 23.21 -8.24 8.61
N MET A 141 22.48 -7.23 8.13
CA MET A 141 22.49 -5.88 8.70
C MET A 141 21.58 -5.85 9.93
N GLU A 142 22.06 -5.35 11.06
CA GLU A 142 21.32 -5.40 12.34
C GLU A 142 21.39 -4.07 13.08
N GLY A 143 20.61 -3.95 14.16
CA GLY A 143 20.70 -2.85 15.11
C GLY A 143 20.46 -1.46 14.51
N SER A 144 21.31 -0.50 14.85
CA SER A 144 21.17 0.91 14.45
C SER A 144 21.37 1.12 12.95
N GLU A 145 22.20 0.29 12.30
CA GLU A 145 22.50 0.40 10.86
C GLU A 145 21.28 0.04 10.02
N LEU A 146 20.58 -1.05 10.40
CA LEU A 146 19.32 -1.45 9.77
C LEU A 146 18.23 -0.40 9.96
N LYS A 147 18.08 0.12 11.19
CA LYS A 147 17.11 1.18 11.50
C LYS A 147 17.38 2.44 10.68
N TYR A 148 18.64 2.84 10.55
CA TYR A 148 19.04 3.99 9.73
C TYR A 148 18.68 3.78 8.27
N TYR A 149 19.02 2.63 7.70
CA TYR A 149 18.75 2.33 6.29
C TYR A 149 17.24 2.24 6.00
N PHE A 150 16.44 1.65 6.89
CA PHE A 150 14.98 1.67 6.75
C PHE A 150 14.37 3.05 6.91
N SER A 151 14.89 3.89 7.81
CA SER A 151 14.46 5.29 7.89
C SER A 151 14.72 6.00 6.56
N PHE A 152 15.92 5.83 6.00
CA PHE A 152 16.27 6.37 4.70
C PHE A 152 15.30 5.91 3.59
N LEU A 153 15.04 4.61 3.46
CA LEU A 153 14.11 4.10 2.44
C LEU A 153 12.68 4.63 2.65
N LYS A 154 12.21 4.71 3.90
CA LYS A 154 10.89 5.30 4.21
C LYS A 154 10.81 6.77 3.80
N ASP A 155 11.84 7.55 4.07
CA ASP A 155 11.85 8.98 3.72
C ASP A 155 11.91 9.17 2.20
N GLN A 156 12.64 8.31 1.48
CA GLN A 156 12.62 8.26 0.02
C GLN A 156 11.24 7.92 -0.55
N LEU A 157 10.45 7.07 0.13
CA LEU A 157 9.06 6.74 -0.24
C LEU A 157 8.08 7.92 -0.02
N LYS A 158 8.23 8.68 1.08
CA LYS A 158 7.34 9.81 1.38
C LYS A 158 7.41 10.90 0.32
N SER A 159 8.57 11.10 -0.29
CA SER A 159 8.80 12.12 -1.31
C SER A 159 8.36 11.67 -2.72
N ALA A 160 7.22 10.95 -2.82
CA ALA A 160 6.83 10.23 -4.04
C ALA A 160 6.60 11.07 -5.29
N THR A 161 6.26 12.33 -5.11
CA THR A 161 6.05 13.27 -6.22
C THR A 161 7.34 13.95 -6.69
N ALA A 162 8.43 13.90 -5.89
CA ALA A 162 9.69 14.56 -6.20
C ALA A 162 10.86 13.58 -6.42
N ASN A 163 10.72 12.32 -5.98
CA ASN A 163 11.77 11.32 -6.10
C ASN A 163 11.69 10.56 -7.43
N GLU A 164 12.52 10.96 -8.37
CA GLU A 164 12.59 10.36 -9.71
C GLU A 164 13.19 8.93 -9.69
N TYR A 165 13.76 8.49 -8.56
CA TYR A 165 14.37 7.16 -8.36
C TYR A 165 13.49 6.22 -7.54
N MET A 166 12.19 6.51 -7.40
CA MET A 166 11.28 5.74 -6.55
C MET A 166 11.27 4.23 -6.84
N ASN A 167 11.35 3.83 -8.11
CA ASN A 167 11.42 2.41 -8.50
C ASN A 167 12.67 1.71 -7.92
N THR A 168 13.78 2.43 -7.74
CA THR A 168 14.99 1.90 -7.10
C THR A 168 14.74 1.68 -5.61
N THR A 169 14.16 2.66 -4.92
CA THR A 169 13.78 2.55 -3.49
C THR A 169 12.86 1.36 -3.26
N ALA A 170 11.83 1.21 -4.10
CA ALA A 170 10.92 0.08 -4.03
C ALA A 170 11.64 -1.25 -4.28
N ARG A 171 12.57 -1.31 -5.25
CA ARG A 171 13.39 -2.52 -5.51
C ARG A 171 14.29 -2.89 -4.33
N CYS A 172 14.87 -1.90 -3.66
CA CYS A 172 15.66 -2.13 -2.43
C CYS A 172 14.78 -2.77 -1.35
N LEU A 173 13.56 -2.27 -1.15
CA LEU A 173 12.60 -2.86 -0.22
C LEU A 173 12.20 -4.28 -0.63
N GLN A 174 11.94 -4.54 -1.91
CA GLN A 174 11.63 -5.89 -2.39
C GLN A 174 12.77 -6.89 -2.09
N MET A 175 14.03 -6.46 -2.15
CA MET A 175 15.17 -7.31 -1.82
C MET A 175 15.24 -7.57 -0.31
N MET A 176 15.20 -6.50 0.49
CA MET A 176 15.31 -6.59 1.94
C MET A 176 14.16 -7.43 2.54
N LEU A 177 12.93 -7.20 2.12
CA LEU A 177 11.75 -7.84 2.72
C LEU A 177 11.58 -9.32 2.35
N ARG A 178 12.45 -9.89 1.52
CA ARG A 178 12.53 -11.35 1.33
C ARG A 178 13.10 -12.06 2.55
N ILE A 179 13.85 -11.36 3.40
CA ILE A 179 14.52 -11.90 4.59
C ILE A 179 13.64 -11.63 5.82
N ASP A 180 13.29 -12.68 6.56
CA ASP A 180 12.30 -12.58 7.63
C ASP A 180 12.71 -11.65 8.80
N PRO A 181 13.95 -11.67 9.31
CA PRO A 181 14.41 -10.67 10.29
C PRO A 181 14.21 -9.21 9.86
N TYR A 182 14.39 -8.92 8.57
CA TYR A 182 14.20 -7.58 8.01
C TYR A 182 12.73 -7.17 7.97
N ARG A 183 11.79 -8.13 7.79
CA ARG A 183 10.35 -7.88 7.85
C ARG A 183 9.92 -7.39 9.23
N HIS A 184 10.41 -8.06 10.29
CA HIS A 184 10.14 -7.67 11.67
C HIS A 184 10.65 -6.26 11.97
N ALA A 185 11.92 -5.99 11.65
CA ALA A 185 12.50 -4.66 11.86
C ALA A 185 11.78 -3.56 11.05
N PHE A 186 11.30 -3.87 9.84
CA PHE A 186 10.54 -2.92 9.03
C PHE A 186 9.15 -2.65 9.60
N MET A 187 8.49 -3.66 10.16
CA MET A 187 7.21 -3.51 10.87
C MET A 187 7.37 -2.67 12.14
N GLU A 188 8.37 -2.95 12.97
CA GLU A 188 8.68 -2.17 14.18
C GLU A 188 8.98 -0.70 13.87
N ALA A 189 9.56 -0.45 12.69
CA ALA A 189 9.83 0.90 12.20
C ALA A 189 8.62 1.56 11.55
N GLU A 190 7.38 1.05 11.67
CA GLU A 190 6.18 1.59 11.00
C GLU A 190 6.37 1.74 9.46
N GLY A 191 7.03 0.77 8.85
CA GLY A 191 7.35 0.78 7.43
C GLY A 191 6.14 0.53 6.53
N ILE A 192 5.16 -0.26 6.99
CA ILE A 192 3.96 -0.63 6.21
C ILE A 192 3.15 0.61 5.83
N GLN A 193 2.94 1.52 6.79
CA GLN A 193 2.21 2.78 6.56
C GLN A 193 2.88 3.64 5.50
N SER A 194 4.23 3.60 5.39
CA SER A 194 4.97 4.34 4.37
C SER A 194 4.74 3.76 2.97
N ILE A 195 4.61 2.43 2.85
CA ILE A 195 4.27 1.77 1.58
C ILE A 195 2.81 2.09 1.20
N VAL A 196 1.87 1.99 2.13
CA VAL A 196 0.45 2.31 1.89
C VAL A 196 0.29 3.76 1.46
N ALA A 197 0.96 4.70 2.13
CA ALA A 197 0.94 6.11 1.74
C ALA A 197 1.51 6.35 0.34
N ALA A 198 2.59 5.64 -0.04
CA ALA A 198 3.17 5.73 -1.38
C ALA A 198 2.24 5.15 -2.46
N LEU A 199 1.53 4.05 -2.16
CA LEU A 199 0.55 3.43 -3.07
C LEU A 199 -0.66 4.32 -3.34
N ASN A 200 -1.12 5.08 -2.34
CA ASN A 200 -2.24 6.02 -2.48
C ASN A 200 -1.87 7.26 -3.34
N GLY A 201 -0.60 7.46 -3.66
CA GLY A 201 -0.16 8.48 -4.60
C GLY A 201 -0.42 8.08 -6.06
N LYS A 202 -0.32 9.03 -6.99
CA LYS A 202 -0.35 8.73 -8.43
C LYS A 202 0.92 7.97 -8.82
N THR A 203 0.85 6.65 -8.78
CA THR A 203 1.96 5.75 -9.07
C THR A 203 1.75 5.03 -10.40
N ASN A 204 2.82 4.79 -11.14
CA ASN A 204 2.75 3.98 -12.35
C ASN A 204 2.61 2.49 -11.99
N PHE A 205 2.15 1.68 -12.94
CA PHE A 205 1.89 0.24 -12.69
C PHE A 205 3.14 -0.54 -12.26
N GLN A 206 4.35 -0.10 -12.65
CA GLN A 206 5.60 -0.74 -12.24
C GLN A 206 5.86 -0.51 -10.76
N LEU A 207 5.73 0.73 -10.30
CA LEU A 207 5.90 1.09 -8.90
C LEU A 207 4.82 0.44 -8.03
N GLN A 208 3.56 0.44 -8.50
CA GLN A 208 2.48 -0.31 -7.85
C GLN A 208 2.89 -1.77 -7.65
N TYR A 209 3.28 -2.48 -8.72
CA TYR A 209 3.74 -3.86 -8.62
C TYR A 209 4.87 -4.04 -7.60
N GLN A 210 5.88 -3.16 -7.59
CA GLN A 210 7.01 -3.29 -6.67
C GLN A 210 6.63 -3.07 -5.20
N LEU A 211 5.78 -2.10 -4.92
CA LEU A 211 5.28 -1.82 -3.58
C LEU A 211 4.31 -2.90 -3.10
N VAL A 212 3.42 -3.41 -3.96
CA VAL A 212 2.55 -4.55 -3.63
C VAL A 212 3.39 -5.81 -3.40
N PHE A 213 4.45 -6.05 -4.17
CA PHE A 213 5.37 -7.17 -3.91
C PHE A 213 6.04 -7.06 -2.53
N ALA A 214 6.41 -5.86 -2.10
CA ALA A 214 6.94 -5.63 -0.76
C ALA A 214 5.90 -5.99 0.33
N LEU A 215 4.62 -5.62 0.13
CA LEU A 215 3.53 -6.02 1.01
C LEU A 215 3.29 -7.54 0.99
N TRP A 216 3.31 -8.16 -0.19
CA TRP A 216 3.21 -9.61 -0.34
C TRP A 216 4.30 -10.36 0.43
N CYS A 217 5.55 -9.87 0.36
CA CYS A 217 6.65 -10.42 1.15
C CYS A 217 6.39 -10.32 2.67
N LEU A 218 5.78 -9.23 3.14
CA LEU A 218 5.45 -9.03 4.54
C LEU A 218 4.32 -9.96 5.02
N THR A 219 3.33 -10.27 4.17
CA THR A 219 2.18 -11.10 4.54
C THR A 219 2.49 -12.58 4.68
N PHE A 220 3.70 -13.04 4.32
CA PHE A 220 4.14 -14.41 4.63
C PHE A 220 4.34 -14.66 6.13
N ASN A 221 4.54 -13.60 6.93
CA ASN A 221 4.68 -13.70 8.37
C ASN A 221 3.32 -13.46 9.06
N PRO A 222 2.75 -14.45 9.78
CA PRO A 222 1.42 -14.33 10.39
C PRO A 222 1.28 -13.13 11.34
N ASN A 223 2.32 -12.84 12.12
CA ASN A 223 2.32 -11.71 13.06
C ASN A 223 2.22 -10.36 12.36
N ILE A 224 2.72 -10.27 11.13
CA ILE A 224 2.63 -9.06 10.30
C ILE A 224 1.29 -9.04 9.56
N ALA A 225 0.89 -10.16 8.97
CA ALA A 225 -0.34 -10.30 8.19
C ALA A 225 -1.60 -9.90 8.99
N ARG A 226 -1.67 -10.23 10.28
CA ARG A 226 -2.80 -9.85 11.15
C ARG A 226 -3.00 -8.34 11.30
N HIS A 227 -1.98 -7.52 11.04
CA HIS A 227 -2.08 -6.06 11.10
C HIS A 227 -2.47 -5.45 9.75
N ALA A 228 -2.46 -6.22 8.66
CA ALA A 228 -2.77 -5.71 7.32
C ALA A 228 -4.15 -5.01 7.23
N PRO A 229 -5.24 -5.53 7.84
CA PRO A 229 -6.53 -4.85 7.83
C PRO A 229 -6.50 -3.50 8.57
N ALA A 230 -5.90 -3.46 9.76
CA ALA A 230 -5.82 -2.26 10.59
C ALA A 230 -4.93 -1.16 9.99
N LEU A 231 -3.94 -1.54 9.19
CA LEU A 231 -2.98 -0.62 8.56
C LEU A 231 -3.44 -0.11 7.19
N GLY A 232 -4.66 -0.42 6.76
CA GLY A 232 -5.21 0.07 5.49
C GLY A 232 -4.65 -0.62 4.24
N VAL A 233 -3.98 -1.77 4.40
CA VAL A 233 -3.35 -2.49 3.27
C VAL A 233 -4.42 -2.98 2.31
N ILE A 234 -5.51 -3.56 2.83
CA ILE A 234 -6.56 -4.15 1.99
C ILE A 234 -7.24 -3.09 1.13
N GLN A 235 -7.50 -1.91 1.70
CA GLN A 235 -8.12 -0.78 1.03
C GLN A 235 -7.24 -0.27 -0.12
N ALA A 236 -5.97 -0.01 0.16
CA ALA A 236 -5.03 0.48 -0.87
C ALA A 236 -4.90 -0.51 -2.03
N LEU A 237 -4.82 -1.81 -1.74
CA LEU A 237 -4.73 -2.84 -2.79
C LEU A 237 -6.06 -3.01 -3.54
N GLY A 238 -7.19 -2.94 -2.84
CA GLY A 238 -8.52 -3.07 -3.43
C GLY A 238 -8.85 -1.95 -4.42
N ASP A 239 -8.45 -0.71 -4.10
CA ASP A 239 -8.61 0.44 -5.00
C ASP A 239 -7.80 0.23 -6.29
N ILE A 240 -6.52 -0.13 -6.15
CA ILE A 240 -5.64 -0.42 -7.30
C ILE A 240 -6.18 -1.57 -8.13
N LEU A 241 -6.67 -2.63 -7.47
CA LEU A 241 -7.23 -3.80 -8.15
C LEU A 241 -8.45 -3.43 -9.01
N SER A 242 -9.31 -2.53 -8.52
CA SER A 242 -10.53 -2.13 -9.23
C SER A 242 -10.26 -1.31 -10.50
N GLU A 243 -9.11 -0.65 -10.59
CA GLU A 243 -8.73 0.22 -11.71
C GLU A 243 -7.66 -0.39 -12.64
N SER A 244 -6.92 -1.38 -12.15
CA SER A 244 -5.80 -1.95 -12.89
C SER A 244 -6.23 -2.91 -13.99
N SER A 245 -5.65 -2.73 -15.17
CA SER A 245 -5.74 -3.66 -16.30
C SER A 245 -4.48 -4.51 -16.49
N LYS A 246 -3.46 -4.32 -15.65
CA LYS A 246 -2.16 -4.98 -15.80
C LYS A 246 -2.14 -6.28 -15.01
N GLU A 247 -2.13 -7.42 -15.71
CA GLU A 247 -2.22 -8.77 -15.12
C GLU A 247 -1.18 -9.02 -14.02
N LYS A 248 0.06 -8.55 -14.19
CA LYS A 248 1.10 -8.69 -13.14
C LYS A 248 0.75 -8.00 -11.82
N VAL A 249 0.03 -6.86 -11.87
CA VAL A 249 -0.38 -6.11 -10.68
C VAL A 249 -1.56 -6.83 -10.03
N ILE A 250 -2.52 -7.27 -10.84
CA ILE A 250 -3.66 -8.05 -10.37
C ILE A 250 -3.19 -9.34 -9.67
N ARG A 251 -2.30 -10.11 -10.31
CA ARG A 251 -1.75 -11.36 -9.75
C ARG A 251 -1.12 -11.16 -8.37
N ILE A 252 -0.25 -10.15 -8.22
CA ILE A 252 0.41 -9.92 -6.93
C ILE A 252 -0.56 -9.43 -5.85
N ILE A 253 -1.62 -8.69 -6.21
CA ILE A 253 -2.68 -8.30 -5.27
C ILE A 253 -3.47 -9.53 -4.81
N MET A 254 -3.88 -10.41 -5.74
CA MET A 254 -4.58 -11.65 -5.42
C MET A 254 -3.75 -12.53 -4.49
N ALA A 255 -2.49 -12.76 -4.81
CA ALA A 255 -1.57 -13.51 -3.96
C ALA A 255 -1.40 -12.87 -2.57
N THR A 256 -1.43 -11.54 -2.48
CA THR A 256 -1.36 -10.83 -1.19
C THR A 256 -2.63 -11.03 -0.36
N PHE A 257 -3.81 -10.92 -0.96
CA PHE A 257 -5.09 -11.19 -0.31
C PHE A 257 -5.20 -12.65 0.14
N SER A 258 -4.83 -13.59 -0.73
CA SER A 258 -4.75 -15.01 -0.41
C SER A 258 -3.84 -15.27 0.78
N ASN A 259 -2.63 -14.67 0.78
CA ASN A 259 -1.71 -14.81 1.91
C ASN A 259 -2.31 -14.31 3.23
N ILE A 260 -2.97 -13.16 3.23
CA ILE A 260 -3.61 -12.62 4.45
C ILE A 260 -4.64 -13.62 4.99
N LEU A 261 -5.53 -14.15 4.14
CA LEU A 261 -6.59 -15.07 4.58
C LEU A 261 -6.08 -16.50 4.89
N LYS A 262 -4.96 -16.92 4.29
CA LYS A 262 -4.33 -18.24 4.53
C LYS A 262 -3.43 -18.24 5.79
N LYS A 263 -2.83 -17.10 6.14
CA LYS A 263 -1.83 -17.00 7.23
C LYS A 263 -2.37 -16.47 8.55
N VAL A 264 -3.47 -15.73 8.53
CA VAL A 264 -4.11 -15.22 9.76
C VAL A 264 -4.97 -16.32 10.37
N ASP A 265 -4.59 -16.76 11.57
CA ASP A 265 -5.31 -17.81 12.31
C ASP A 265 -6.50 -17.25 13.11
N GLU A 266 -6.45 -15.97 13.52
CA GLU A 266 -7.52 -15.37 14.30
C GLU A 266 -8.78 -15.16 13.45
N ARG A 267 -9.85 -15.89 13.77
CA ARG A 267 -11.13 -15.86 13.03
C ARG A 267 -11.70 -14.46 12.87
N GLU A 268 -11.65 -13.63 13.92
CA GLU A 268 -12.18 -12.26 13.88
C GLU A 268 -11.42 -11.37 12.89
N ILE A 269 -10.09 -11.45 12.89
CA ILE A 269 -9.24 -10.67 11.97
C ILE A 269 -9.40 -11.17 10.54
N LYS A 270 -9.50 -12.49 10.34
CA LYS A 270 -9.76 -13.08 9.03
C LYS A 270 -11.12 -12.64 8.48
N LYS A 271 -12.17 -12.64 9.31
CA LYS A 271 -13.50 -12.13 8.95
C LYS A 271 -13.43 -10.65 8.60
N GLU A 272 -12.77 -9.83 9.41
CA GLU A 272 -12.57 -8.40 9.13
C GLU A 272 -11.86 -8.19 7.78
N ALA A 273 -10.76 -8.91 7.52
CA ALA A 273 -10.02 -8.83 6.29
C ALA A 273 -10.88 -9.17 5.07
N ALA A 274 -11.62 -10.28 5.12
CA ALA A 274 -12.52 -10.71 4.07
C ALA A 274 -13.61 -9.65 3.78
N LEU A 275 -14.23 -9.10 4.83
CA LEU A 275 -15.24 -8.06 4.66
C LEU A 275 -14.68 -6.78 4.06
N GLN A 276 -13.46 -6.37 4.45
CA GLN A 276 -12.79 -5.23 3.82
C GLN A 276 -12.53 -5.47 2.33
N MET A 277 -12.15 -6.69 1.91
CA MET A 277 -11.98 -7.04 0.50
C MET A 277 -13.32 -6.96 -0.26
N VAL A 278 -14.41 -7.45 0.32
CA VAL A 278 -15.77 -7.34 -0.25
C VAL A 278 -16.16 -5.88 -0.48
N GLN A 279 -15.93 -5.02 0.52
CA GLN A 279 -16.22 -3.59 0.42
C GLN A 279 -15.37 -2.88 -0.63
N CYS A 280 -14.16 -3.36 -0.88
CA CYS A 280 -13.32 -2.89 -1.97
C CYS A 280 -13.73 -3.50 -3.33
N LYS A 281 -14.94 -4.07 -3.44
CA LYS A 281 -15.52 -4.64 -4.66
C LYS A 281 -14.72 -5.81 -5.23
N THR A 282 -13.89 -6.47 -4.41
CA THR A 282 -13.05 -7.58 -4.87
C THR A 282 -13.89 -8.74 -5.41
N LEU A 283 -15.05 -9.06 -4.81
CA LEU A 283 -15.96 -10.09 -5.32
C LEU A 283 -16.39 -9.85 -6.77
N LYS A 284 -16.80 -8.62 -7.09
CA LYS A 284 -17.18 -8.24 -8.46
C LYS A 284 -16.01 -8.41 -9.43
N THR A 285 -14.80 -8.05 -9.00
CA THR A 285 -13.59 -8.26 -9.82
C THR A 285 -13.34 -9.74 -10.04
N LEU A 286 -13.47 -10.59 -9.02
CA LEU A 286 -13.31 -12.04 -9.12
C LEU A 286 -14.32 -12.65 -10.09
N GLU A 287 -15.60 -12.26 -10.05
CA GLU A 287 -16.63 -12.72 -10.99
C GLU A 287 -16.30 -12.35 -12.45
N LEU A 288 -15.82 -11.13 -12.68
CA LEU A 288 -15.41 -10.67 -14.01
C LEU A 288 -14.16 -11.42 -14.50
N MET A 289 -13.26 -11.77 -13.59
CA MET A 289 -12.06 -12.53 -13.90
C MET A 289 -12.36 -14.00 -14.15
N ASP A 290 -13.26 -14.63 -13.40
CA ASP A 290 -13.68 -16.03 -13.60
C ASP A 290 -14.34 -16.24 -14.98
N ALA A 291 -15.06 -15.23 -15.47
CA ALA A 291 -15.60 -15.23 -16.83
C ALA A 291 -14.51 -15.22 -17.93
N LYS A 292 -13.28 -14.80 -17.60
CA LYS A 292 -12.12 -14.74 -18.51
C LYS A 292 -11.11 -15.82 -18.11
N LYS A 293 -10.96 -16.87 -18.92
CA LYS A 293 -9.91 -17.87 -18.67
C LYS A 293 -8.51 -17.26 -18.73
N TYR A 294 -7.67 -17.57 -17.74
CA TYR A 294 -6.27 -17.15 -17.68
C TYR A 294 -5.37 -18.37 -17.87
N ASP A 295 -4.23 -18.20 -18.55
CA ASP A 295 -3.28 -19.31 -18.73
C ASP A 295 -2.42 -19.58 -17.47
N ASP A 296 -2.59 -18.78 -16.41
CA ASP A 296 -1.80 -18.80 -15.18
C ASP A 296 -2.52 -19.57 -14.07
N ALA A 297 -2.13 -20.84 -13.88
CA ALA A 297 -2.78 -21.73 -12.90
C ALA A 297 -2.73 -21.21 -11.45
N GLU A 298 -1.64 -20.51 -11.05
CA GLU A 298 -1.54 -19.96 -9.69
C GLU A 298 -2.57 -18.83 -9.48
N LEU A 299 -2.84 -18.05 -10.54
CA LEU A 299 -3.86 -17.02 -10.49
C LEU A 299 -5.27 -17.60 -10.43
N GLU A 300 -5.56 -18.66 -11.19
CA GLU A 300 -6.85 -19.36 -11.13
C GLU A 300 -7.10 -19.94 -9.72
N GLU A 301 -6.11 -20.59 -9.11
CA GLU A 301 -6.20 -21.10 -7.74
C GLU A 301 -6.48 -19.99 -6.71
N ASP A 302 -5.83 -18.83 -6.84
CA ASP A 302 -6.08 -17.70 -5.96
C ASP A 302 -7.48 -17.08 -6.17
N ILE A 303 -7.98 -17.02 -7.41
CA ILE A 303 -9.33 -16.54 -7.73
C ILE A 303 -10.38 -17.45 -7.09
N GLU A 304 -10.27 -18.77 -7.30
CA GLU A 304 -11.19 -19.75 -6.73
C GLU A 304 -11.19 -19.68 -5.20
N PHE A 305 -10.00 -19.70 -4.59
CA PHE A 305 -9.84 -19.61 -3.13
C PHE A 305 -10.46 -18.33 -2.56
N LEU A 306 -10.16 -17.17 -3.14
CA LEU A 306 -10.70 -15.90 -2.66
C LEU A 306 -12.21 -15.83 -2.86
N SER A 307 -12.72 -16.29 -4.00
CA SER A 307 -14.16 -16.32 -4.27
C SER A 307 -14.90 -17.12 -3.22
N GLU A 308 -14.43 -18.33 -2.90
CA GLU A 308 -15.03 -19.18 -1.86
C GLU A 308 -15.00 -18.50 -0.48
N GLN A 309 -13.83 -18.02 -0.04
CA GLN A 309 -13.67 -17.42 1.30
C GLN A 309 -14.48 -16.14 1.48
N LEU A 310 -14.56 -15.31 0.44
CA LEU A 310 -15.33 -14.06 0.49
C LEU A 310 -16.84 -14.35 0.48
N HIS A 311 -17.33 -15.30 -0.33
CA HIS A 311 -18.74 -15.69 -0.31
C HIS A 311 -19.17 -16.26 1.04
N LEU A 312 -18.35 -17.13 1.65
CA LEU A 312 -18.60 -17.66 3.00
C LEU A 312 -18.70 -16.52 4.04
N SER A 313 -17.82 -15.53 3.94
CA SER A 313 -17.80 -14.40 4.87
C SER A 313 -19.03 -13.50 4.74
N VAL A 314 -19.59 -13.36 3.53
CA VAL A 314 -20.83 -12.61 3.26
C VAL A 314 -22.05 -13.37 3.77
N GLN A 315 -22.12 -14.69 3.58
CA GLN A 315 -23.24 -15.50 4.08
C GLN A 315 -23.35 -15.46 5.62
N ASP A 316 -22.22 -15.40 6.32
CA ASP A 316 -22.12 -15.30 7.78
C ASP A 316 -22.25 -13.85 8.31
N LEU A 317 -22.62 -12.89 7.46
CA LEU A 317 -22.73 -11.48 7.83
C LEU A 317 -24.17 -11.12 8.21
N SER A 318 -24.39 -10.70 9.46
CA SER A 318 -25.67 -10.09 9.82
C SER A 318 -25.78 -8.68 9.22
N SER A 319 -27.00 -8.19 8.99
CA SER A 319 -27.22 -6.81 8.51
C SER A 319 -26.60 -5.74 9.42
N PHE A 320 -26.46 -6.01 10.72
CA PHE A 320 -25.76 -5.08 11.63
C PHE A 320 -24.24 -5.15 11.52
N ASP A 321 -23.69 -6.33 11.27
CA ASP A 321 -22.25 -6.47 11.04
C ASP A 321 -21.84 -5.82 9.72
N GLU A 322 -22.68 -5.92 8.69
CA GLU A 322 -22.54 -5.18 7.43
C GLU A 322 -22.45 -3.67 7.68
N TYR A 323 -23.43 -3.12 8.41
CA TYR A 323 -23.43 -1.71 8.81
C TYR A 323 -22.16 -1.31 9.58
N CYS A 324 -21.79 -2.09 10.60
CA CYS A 324 -20.60 -1.82 11.41
C CYS A 324 -19.33 -1.81 10.55
N SER A 325 -19.24 -2.73 9.58
CA SER A 325 -18.12 -2.82 8.68
C SER A 325 -18.04 -1.60 7.76
N GLU A 326 -19.16 -1.15 7.18
CA GLU A 326 -19.21 0.03 6.29
C GLU A 326 -18.79 1.30 7.03
N VAL A 327 -19.28 1.49 8.25
CA VAL A 327 -18.97 2.67 9.08
C VAL A 327 -17.51 2.67 9.50
N ARG A 328 -16.98 1.53 9.97
CA ARG A 328 -15.57 1.44 10.42
C ARG A 328 -14.57 1.62 9.29
N SER A 329 -14.87 1.15 8.09
CA SER A 329 -14.02 1.37 6.91
C SER A 329 -14.11 2.80 6.38
N GLY A 330 -15.15 3.54 6.75
CA GLY A 330 -15.41 4.89 6.27
C GLY A 330 -15.92 4.93 4.82
N ARG A 331 -16.25 3.78 4.22
CA ARG A 331 -16.75 3.66 2.83
C ARG A 331 -18.25 3.43 2.82
N LEU A 332 -18.98 4.45 3.24
CA LEU A 332 -20.44 4.40 3.30
C LEU A 332 -21.04 4.40 1.90
N GLN A 333 -22.02 3.53 1.67
CA GLN A 333 -22.81 3.52 0.45
C GLN A 333 -24.29 3.32 0.75
N TRP A 334 -25.15 3.68 -0.20
CA TRP A 334 -26.58 3.47 -0.05
C TRP A 334 -26.95 1.98 -0.18
N SER A 335 -27.04 1.28 0.95
CA SER A 335 -27.46 -0.12 1.04
C SER A 335 -28.71 -0.27 1.93
N PRO A 336 -29.37 -1.46 1.95
CA PRO A 336 -30.54 -1.69 2.79
C PRO A 336 -30.30 -1.42 4.27
N VAL A 337 -29.08 -1.60 4.78
CA VAL A 337 -28.75 -1.34 6.19
C VAL A 337 -28.80 0.14 6.56
N HIS A 338 -28.64 1.04 5.59
CA HIS A 338 -28.80 2.48 5.79
C HIS A 338 -30.26 2.93 5.60
N LYS A 339 -31.02 2.28 4.71
CA LYS A 339 -32.36 2.73 4.30
C LYS A 339 -33.53 2.04 5.02
N SER A 340 -33.32 0.83 5.52
CA SER A 340 -34.41 0.01 6.06
C SER A 340 -34.86 0.49 7.43
N ASP A 341 -36.13 0.89 7.53
CA ASP A 341 -36.74 1.28 8.80
C ASP A 341 -36.73 0.13 9.83
N LYS A 342 -36.90 -1.12 9.35
CA LYS A 342 -36.81 -2.33 10.18
C LYS A 342 -35.41 -2.46 10.82
N PHE A 343 -34.36 -2.22 10.03
CA PHE A 343 -32.98 -2.26 10.53
C PHE A 343 -32.78 -1.29 11.69
N TRP A 344 -33.21 -0.03 11.51
CA TRP A 344 -33.02 1.01 12.52
C TRP A 344 -33.84 0.77 13.78
N ARG A 345 -35.09 0.30 13.67
CA ARG A 345 -35.90 -0.09 14.84
C ARG A 345 -35.23 -1.17 15.67
N GLU A 346 -34.64 -2.17 15.02
CA GLU A 346 -34.03 -3.32 15.71
C GLU A 346 -32.64 -3.00 16.28
N ASN A 347 -31.86 -2.16 15.59
CA ASN A 347 -30.43 -1.99 15.87
C ASN A 347 -30.02 -0.65 16.46
N ALA A 348 -30.85 0.41 16.41
CA ALA A 348 -30.48 1.72 16.95
C ALA A 348 -29.97 1.69 18.42
N PRO A 349 -30.50 0.87 19.35
CA PRO A 349 -29.94 0.76 20.70
C PRO A 349 -28.49 0.27 20.74
N ARG A 350 -28.06 -0.55 19.77
CA ARG A 350 -26.72 -1.14 19.68
C ARG A 350 -25.65 -0.11 19.31
N PHE A 351 -26.02 1.04 18.76
CA PHE A 351 -25.09 2.14 18.48
C PHE A 351 -24.50 2.76 19.75
N ASN A 352 -25.06 2.45 20.92
CA ASN A 352 -24.55 2.87 22.23
C ASN A 352 -23.43 1.94 22.76
N GLU A 353 -23.21 0.79 22.12
CA GLU A 353 -22.16 -0.16 22.50
C GLU A 353 -20.76 0.45 22.29
N LYS A 354 -19.74 -0.16 22.91
CA LYS A 354 -18.33 0.25 22.80
C LYS A 354 -18.09 1.74 23.02
N ASN A 355 -18.82 2.34 23.96
CA ASN A 355 -18.76 3.77 24.26
C ASN A 355 -19.07 4.64 23.02
N PHE A 356 -20.18 4.33 22.34
CA PHE A 356 -20.68 5.09 21.19
C PHE A 356 -19.70 5.15 20.02
N GLU A 357 -18.96 4.06 19.80
CA GLU A 357 -17.93 3.96 18.75
C GLU A 357 -18.48 4.37 17.37
N LEU A 358 -19.58 3.74 16.93
CA LEU A 358 -20.18 3.99 15.61
C LEU A 358 -20.62 5.45 15.44
N ILE A 359 -21.20 6.04 16.49
CA ILE A 359 -21.63 7.43 16.48
C ILE A 359 -20.43 8.37 16.34
N LYS A 360 -19.35 8.11 17.08
CA LYS A 360 -18.11 8.89 16.97
C LYS A 360 -17.50 8.80 15.59
N ILE A 361 -17.53 7.62 14.97
CA ILE A 361 -17.02 7.44 13.60
C ILE A 361 -17.89 8.20 12.60
N LEU A 362 -19.22 8.06 12.65
CA LEU A 362 -20.15 8.82 11.80
C LEU A 362 -19.92 10.33 11.92
N ILE A 363 -19.81 10.84 13.15
CA ILE A 363 -19.53 12.26 13.38
C ILE A 363 -18.20 12.64 12.75
N ARG A 364 -17.12 11.90 13.01
CA ARG A 364 -15.81 12.14 12.38
C ARG A 364 -15.89 12.17 10.86
N LEU A 365 -16.62 11.25 10.24
CA LEU A 365 -16.83 11.22 8.78
C LEU A 365 -17.48 12.51 8.28
N LEU A 366 -18.46 13.06 9.02
CA LEU A 366 -19.08 14.35 8.70
C LEU A 366 -18.10 15.53 8.78
N GLU A 367 -17.06 15.44 9.60
CA GLU A 367 -16.08 16.51 9.77
C GLU A 367 -14.91 16.43 8.79
N THR A 368 -14.48 15.21 8.43
CA THR A 368 -13.23 15.00 7.70
C THR A 368 -13.41 14.52 6.26
N SER A 369 -14.56 13.92 5.92
CA SER A 369 -14.79 13.41 4.57
C SER A 369 -15.01 14.55 3.59
N GLN A 370 -14.49 14.39 2.38
CA GLN A 370 -14.73 15.29 1.24
C GLN A 370 -15.62 14.64 0.17
N ASP A 371 -15.99 13.37 0.35
CA ASP A 371 -16.87 12.65 -0.58
C ASP A 371 -18.35 12.99 -0.28
N PRO A 372 -19.07 13.61 -1.23
CA PRO A 372 -20.48 13.94 -1.05
C PRO A 372 -21.35 12.73 -0.69
N LEU A 373 -21.08 11.54 -1.23
CA LEU A 373 -21.86 10.34 -0.95
C LEU A 373 -21.71 9.92 0.52
N ILE A 374 -20.47 9.87 1.02
CA ILE A 374 -20.18 9.51 2.40
C ILE A 374 -20.85 10.52 3.35
N LEU A 375 -20.76 11.81 3.05
CA LEU A 375 -21.40 12.86 3.84
C LEU A 375 -22.93 12.72 3.85
N CYS A 376 -23.54 12.41 2.71
CA CYS A 376 -24.98 12.17 2.60
C CYS A 376 -25.44 11.01 3.49
N VAL A 377 -24.78 9.86 3.37
CA VAL A 377 -25.14 8.65 4.13
C VAL A 377 -24.90 8.87 5.62
N ALA A 378 -23.74 9.42 6.00
CA ALA A 378 -23.43 9.71 7.40
C ALA A 378 -24.44 10.68 8.04
N ALA A 379 -24.86 11.72 7.31
CA ALA A 379 -25.82 12.70 7.82
C ALA A 379 -27.19 12.05 8.00
N HIS A 380 -27.62 11.27 7.01
CA HIS A 380 -28.85 10.51 7.06
C HIS A 380 -28.89 9.57 8.27
N ASP A 381 -27.84 8.79 8.48
CA ASP A 381 -27.72 7.81 9.55
C ASP A 381 -27.75 8.44 10.95
N VAL A 382 -27.09 9.58 11.13
CA VAL A 382 -27.19 10.36 12.38
C VAL A 382 -28.64 10.76 12.65
N GLY A 383 -29.38 11.17 11.61
CA GLY A 383 -30.80 11.47 11.71
C GLY A 383 -31.66 10.24 12.05
N GLU A 384 -31.41 9.10 11.41
CA GLU A 384 -32.13 7.84 11.66
C GLU A 384 -31.89 7.29 13.07
N TYR A 385 -30.66 7.39 13.58
CA TYR A 385 -30.36 7.02 14.96
C TYR A 385 -31.16 7.88 15.96
N VAL A 386 -31.23 9.20 15.77
CA VAL A 386 -32.01 10.10 16.63
C VAL A 386 -33.51 9.80 16.56
N ARG A 387 -33.99 9.48 15.36
CA ARG A 387 -35.39 9.13 15.09
C ARG A 387 -35.81 7.84 15.81
N HIS A 388 -34.93 6.84 15.83
CA HIS A 388 -35.23 5.50 16.34
C HIS A 388 -34.75 5.25 17.78
N TYR A 389 -33.92 6.13 18.34
CA TYR A 389 -33.48 6.05 19.72
C TYR A 389 -33.88 7.32 20.50
N PRO A 390 -34.83 7.25 21.46
CA PRO A 390 -35.38 8.43 22.15
C PRO A 390 -34.34 9.32 22.85
N ARG A 391 -33.22 8.74 23.33
CA ARG A 391 -32.12 9.49 23.95
C ARG A 391 -31.00 9.86 22.97
N GLY A 392 -31.15 9.53 21.69
CA GLY A 392 -30.13 9.73 20.65
C GLY A 392 -29.78 11.20 20.47
N LYS A 393 -30.75 12.11 20.61
CA LYS A 393 -30.50 13.55 20.56
C LYS A 393 -29.44 14.00 21.57
N THR A 394 -29.56 13.58 22.83
CA THR A 394 -28.59 13.92 23.89
C THR A 394 -27.21 13.37 23.58
N VAL A 395 -27.14 12.15 23.03
CA VAL A 395 -25.87 11.51 22.63
C VAL A 395 -25.21 12.28 21.48
N ILE A 396 -25.96 12.63 20.44
CA ILE A 396 -25.44 13.40 19.30
C ILE A 396 -24.99 14.79 19.73
N GLU A 397 -25.72 15.45 20.65
CA GLU A 397 -25.30 16.75 21.20
C GLU A 397 -24.04 16.63 22.06
N GLN A 398 -23.92 15.58 22.89
CA GLN A 398 -22.73 15.32 23.72
C GLN A 398 -21.45 15.20 22.88
N TYR A 399 -21.53 14.56 21.71
CA TYR A 399 -20.39 14.38 20.80
C TYR A 399 -20.29 15.44 19.71
N GLN A 400 -20.96 16.59 19.87
CA GLN A 400 -20.94 17.71 18.91
C GLN A 400 -21.43 17.38 17.49
N GLY A 401 -22.12 16.25 17.30
CA GLY A 401 -22.62 15.82 15.99
C GLY A 401 -23.66 16.78 15.40
N LYS A 402 -24.42 17.49 16.25
CA LYS A 402 -25.33 18.56 15.81
C LYS A 402 -24.58 19.67 15.06
N GLN A 403 -23.43 20.10 15.58
CA GLN A 403 -22.60 21.12 14.92
C GLN A 403 -22.01 20.58 13.62
N ALA A 404 -21.57 19.32 13.62
CA ALA A 404 -21.06 18.66 12.41
C ALA A 404 -22.09 18.64 11.28
N VAL A 405 -23.33 18.20 11.54
CA VAL A 405 -24.41 18.19 10.54
C VAL A 405 -24.81 19.62 10.13
N MET A 406 -24.88 20.57 11.07
CA MET A 406 -25.23 21.96 10.75
C MET A 406 -24.24 22.64 9.81
N ARG A 407 -22.94 22.34 9.91
CA ARG A 407 -21.92 22.84 8.96
C ARG A 407 -22.19 22.40 7.52
N LEU A 408 -22.79 21.22 7.33
CA LEU A 408 -23.09 20.66 6.01
C LEU A 408 -24.32 21.31 5.34
N LEU A 409 -25.09 22.14 6.06
CA LEU A 409 -26.20 22.91 5.45
C LEU A 409 -25.70 23.93 4.42
N THR A 410 -24.43 24.33 4.51
CA THR A 410 -23.76 25.23 3.56
C THR A 410 -22.81 24.47 2.62
N ALA A 411 -22.89 23.15 2.54
CA ALA A 411 -22.07 22.36 1.62
C ALA A 411 -22.36 22.74 0.16
N GLU A 412 -21.34 22.62 -0.70
CA GLU A 412 -21.48 22.92 -2.14
C GLU A 412 -22.47 21.97 -2.82
N ASP A 413 -22.40 20.67 -2.47
CA ASP A 413 -23.26 19.64 -3.03
C ASP A 413 -24.72 19.76 -2.53
N PRO A 414 -25.72 19.87 -3.41
CA PRO A 414 -27.12 19.96 -3.03
C PRO A 414 -27.66 18.75 -2.27
N ASN A 415 -27.20 17.53 -2.58
CA ASN A 415 -27.64 16.31 -1.91
C ASN A 415 -27.12 16.27 -0.47
N VAL A 416 -25.87 16.70 -0.25
CA VAL A 416 -25.30 16.82 1.10
C VAL A 416 -26.13 17.78 1.93
N ARG A 417 -26.48 18.96 1.38
CA ARG A 417 -27.36 19.92 2.06
C ARG A 417 -28.74 19.35 2.36
N TYR A 418 -29.32 18.62 1.41
CA TYR A 418 -30.63 17.98 1.59
C TYR A 418 -30.61 16.96 2.75
N HIS A 419 -29.65 16.04 2.76
CA HIS A 419 -29.55 15.04 3.83
C HIS A 419 -29.18 15.66 5.18
N ALA A 420 -28.31 16.69 5.19
CA ALA A 420 -28.01 17.45 6.40
C ALA A 420 -29.25 18.17 6.95
N LEU A 421 -30.07 18.77 6.09
CA LEU A 421 -31.31 19.44 6.50
C LEU A 421 -32.29 18.45 7.13
N LEU A 422 -32.51 17.29 6.51
CA LEU A 422 -33.38 16.23 7.06
C LEU A 422 -32.87 15.75 8.43
N ALA A 423 -31.56 15.56 8.58
CA ALA A 423 -30.97 15.15 9.85
C ALA A 423 -31.14 16.22 10.95
N VAL A 424 -30.97 17.50 10.61
CA VAL A 424 -31.22 18.62 11.54
C VAL A 424 -32.70 18.69 11.93
N GLN A 425 -33.63 18.52 10.99
CA GLN A 425 -35.06 18.48 11.28
C GLN A 425 -35.39 17.38 12.31
N LYS A 426 -34.84 16.17 12.12
CA LYS A 426 -34.99 15.05 13.07
C LYS A 426 -34.37 15.34 14.44
N LEU A 427 -33.27 16.10 14.50
CA LEU A 427 -32.66 16.54 15.76
C LEU A 427 -33.46 17.63 16.50
N MET A 428 -34.19 18.48 15.78
CA MET A 428 -34.91 19.61 16.35
C MET A 428 -36.31 19.25 16.86
N VAL A 429 -36.98 18.28 16.24
CA VAL A 429 -38.38 17.97 16.53
C VAL A 429 -38.51 16.82 17.53
N HIS A 430 -39.27 17.03 18.61
CA HIS A 430 -39.51 16.02 19.65
C HIS A 430 -40.51 14.91 19.26
N ASN A 431 -41.33 15.12 18.20
CA ASN A 431 -42.34 14.17 17.68
C ASN A 431 -42.30 14.10 16.14
N TRP A 432 -41.34 13.37 15.58
CA TRP A 432 -41.13 13.29 14.13
C TRP A 432 -42.25 12.54 13.35
N GLU A 433 -43.00 11.64 14.01
CA GLU A 433 -44.08 10.81 13.39
C GLU A 433 -45.21 11.65 12.76
N TYR A 434 -45.37 12.90 13.17
CA TYR A 434 -46.42 13.79 12.67
C TYR A 434 -46.08 14.49 11.34
N LEU A 435 -44.79 14.62 11.00
CA LEU A 435 -44.35 15.33 9.78
C LEU A 435 -44.35 14.44 8.53
N GLY A 436 -43.98 13.15 8.66
CA GLY A 436 -44.00 12.21 7.54
C GLY A 436 -45.40 12.02 6.94
N LYS A 437 -46.42 11.99 7.80
CA LYS A 437 -47.83 11.89 7.38
C LYS A 437 -48.35 13.12 6.63
N GLN A 438 -47.72 14.29 6.79
CA GLN A 438 -48.11 15.49 6.04
C GLN A 438 -47.47 15.53 4.65
N LEU A 439 -46.25 15.02 4.50
CA LEU A 439 -45.57 14.97 3.21
C LEU A 439 -46.16 13.90 2.26
N ASP A 440 -46.54 12.74 2.78
CA ASP A 440 -47.21 11.69 1.98
C ASP A 440 -48.63 12.10 1.55
N ALA A 441 -49.28 12.99 2.31
CA ALA A 441 -50.61 13.51 2.00
C ALA A 441 -50.60 14.63 0.93
N GLU A 442 -49.43 15.22 0.64
CA GLU A 442 -49.29 16.30 -0.36
C GLU A 442 -48.90 15.81 -1.76
N THR A 443 -48.69 14.50 -1.96
CA THR A 443 -48.61 13.90 -3.31
C THR A 443 -50.01 13.85 -3.94
N PRO A 444 -50.33 14.63 -4.99
CA PRO A 444 -51.64 14.56 -5.61
C PRO A 444 -51.76 13.24 -6.38
N GLU A 445 -52.78 12.46 -6.04
CA GLU A 445 -53.24 11.32 -6.85
C GLU A 445 -53.43 11.80 -8.29
N THR A 446 -52.68 11.19 -9.22
CA THR A 446 -52.89 11.37 -10.65
C THR A 446 -54.30 10.91 -11.01
N VAL A 447 -55.19 11.86 -11.25
CA VAL A 447 -56.55 11.60 -11.76
C VAL A 447 -56.42 10.97 -13.14
N ALA A 448 -56.74 9.68 -13.23
CA ALA A 448 -56.91 8.99 -14.49
C ALA A 448 -58.13 9.55 -15.23
N VAL A 449 -57.89 10.21 -16.37
CA VAL A 449 -58.96 10.58 -17.30
C VAL A 449 -59.14 9.41 -18.28
N LYS A 450 -60.41 8.98 -18.40
CA LYS A 450 -60.89 7.93 -19.32
C LYS A 450 -60.61 8.24 -20.77
#